data_AF-A0A1J3I3K9-F1
#
_entry.id   AF-A0A1J3I3K9-F1
#
_cell.length_a   1.000
_cell.length_b   1.000
_cell.length_c   1.000
_cell.angle_alpha   90.00
_cell.angle_beta   90.00
_cell.angle_gamma   90.00
#
_symmetry.space_group_name_H-M   'P 1'
#
loop_
_entity.id
_entity.type
_entity.pdbx_description
1 polymer ?
#
loop_
_entity_poly.entity_id
_entity_poly.type
_entity_poly.pdbx_seq_one_letter_code
_entity_poly.pdbx_strand_id
1 'polypeptide(L)'
;MVSIKAISSTTIYKSPNRYILNHKSPNQIRLISNSLSPEPNTTQLPNNLYSVSFKTIGTGKLGISRYPDFEYSPRGGSGAGTARKIDGDQNRASESELSACFDVGTLYIPPLTSQTTKFLGFPLPPFLKIDISPEVFEGTIDPESGKVELEFTAKFCFTAGVGLYRAPALVVKTVLTTEESIGERKKGRGERMDGEGKCRLVGVAKVETVDDWFMNTFLSLPAECLADLQAVISVSDNQS
;
A
#
# COMPACT_ATOMS: atom_id res chain seq x y z
N MET A 1 -0.86 62.17 -22.37
CA MET A 1 -0.55 63.15 -21.28
C MET A 1 -1.54 62.84 -20.17
N VAL A 2 -1.23 62.30 -18.99
CA VAL A 2 -0.08 62.31 -18.05
C VAL A 2 -0.22 60.96 -17.29
N SER A 3 0.65 59.94 -17.35
CA SER A 3 1.99 59.68 -16.82
C SER A 3 2.21 59.83 -15.30
N ILE A 4 2.81 58.77 -14.70
CA ILE A 4 3.57 58.69 -13.41
C ILE A 4 2.71 58.47 -12.15
N LYS A 5 2.98 57.54 -11.20
CA LYS A 5 3.98 56.45 -11.00
C LYS A 5 3.41 55.47 -9.96
N ALA A 6 3.85 54.21 -10.06
CA ALA A 6 3.72 53.20 -9.02
C ALA A 6 4.55 53.55 -7.77
N ILE A 7 4.04 53.19 -6.58
CA ILE A 7 4.76 53.23 -5.31
C ILE A 7 4.84 51.79 -4.78
N SER A 8 6.05 51.23 -4.79
CA SER A 8 6.40 49.97 -4.13
C SER A 8 6.64 50.21 -2.64
N SER A 9 5.98 49.42 -1.80
CA SER A 9 6.24 49.37 -0.36
C SER A 9 7.04 48.12 -0.03
N THR A 10 8.35 48.25 0.08
CA THR A 10 9.26 47.21 0.57
C THR A 10 9.46 47.41 2.06
N THR A 11 8.94 46.51 2.88
CA THR A 11 9.15 46.55 4.33
C THR A 11 10.40 45.74 4.68
N ILE A 12 11.42 46.44 5.16
CA ILE A 12 12.70 45.92 5.66
C ILE A 12 12.50 45.39 7.09
N TYR A 13 12.79 44.12 7.33
CA TYR A 13 12.87 43.54 8.67
C TYR A 13 14.23 43.89 9.31
N LYS A 14 14.21 44.69 10.39
CA LYS A 14 15.39 45.05 11.19
C LYS A 14 15.57 44.08 12.37
N SER A 15 16.75 43.47 12.48
CA SER A 15 17.22 42.73 13.65
C SER A 15 17.69 43.68 14.77
N PRO A 16 17.45 43.39 16.07
CA PRO A 16 18.07 44.14 17.16
C PRO A 16 19.24 43.41 17.83
N ASN A 17 20.40 44.07 17.74
CA ASN A 17 21.49 44.29 18.69
C ASN A 17 22.03 43.19 19.65
N ARG A 18 23.34 43.00 19.49
CA ARG A 18 24.33 42.45 20.43
C ARG A 18 24.54 43.41 21.62
N TYR A 19 24.65 42.86 22.83
CA TYR A 19 25.31 43.53 23.95
C TYR A 19 26.59 42.76 24.31
N ILE A 20 27.70 43.49 24.37
CA ILE A 20 29.02 43.04 24.84
C ILE A 20 29.19 43.58 26.26
N LEU A 21 29.52 42.71 27.23
CA LEU A 21 30.03 43.10 28.54
C LEU A 21 31.26 42.23 28.87
N ASN A 22 32.33 42.91 29.27
CA ASN A 22 33.70 42.39 29.37
C ASN A 22 34.05 42.01 30.82
N HIS A 23 34.67 40.84 30.97
CA HIS A 23 35.59 40.33 32.02
C HIS A 23 35.46 40.68 33.51
N LYS A 24 35.38 39.61 34.34
CA LYS A 24 36.30 39.35 35.48
C LYS A 24 36.27 37.86 35.90
N SER A 25 37.42 37.18 35.82
CA SER A 25 37.80 35.98 36.58
C SER A 25 38.58 36.43 37.85
N PRO A 26 38.79 35.64 38.93
CA PRO A 26 38.95 34.17 38.95
C PRO A 26 38.30 33.42 40.14
N ASN A 27 38.14 32.10 40.00
CA ASN A 27 38.69 31.13 40.97
C ASN A 27 38.64 29.71 40.39
N GLN A 28 39.80 29.06 40.40
CA GLN A 28 40.04 27.71 39.92
C GLN A 28 39.25 26.68 40.74
N ILE A 29 38.51 25.82 40.04
CA ILE A 29 38.17 24.49 40.54
C ILE A 29 38.75 23.50 39.53
N ARG A 30 39.69 22.67 40.00
CA ARG A 30 40.26 21.52 39.29
C ARG A 30 39.12 20.56 38.92
N LEU A 31 38.84 20.40 37.63
CA LEU A 31 38.07 19.28 37.12
C LEU A 31 39.04 18.15 36.77
N ILE A 32 38.94 17.07 37.54
CA ILE A 32 39.59 15.79 37.28
C ILE A 32 38.94 15.22 36.01
N SER A 33 39.75 14.99 34.98
CA SER A 33 39.32 14.35 33.73
C SER A 33 39.00 12.88 33.97
N ASN A 34 37.72 12.57 34.20
CA ASN A 34 37.21 11.22 33.99
C ASN A 34 36.61 11.19 32.58
N SER A 35 37.37 10.68 31.62
CA SER A 35 36.86 10.37 30.27
C SER A 35 35.90 9.18 30.37
N LEU A 36 34.60 9.48 30.44
CA LEU A 36 33.57 8.56 30.04
C LEU A 36 33.10 9.03 28.67
N SER A 37 33.72 8.46 27.63
CA SER A 37 33.22 8.53 26.26
C SER A 37 31.78 8.02 26.25
N PRO A 38 30.78 8.79 25.80
CA PRO A 38 29.53 8.19 25.38
C PRO A 38 29.86 7.46 24.07
N GLU A 39 29.88 6.12 24.10
CA GLU A 39 29.83 5.35 22.87
C GLU A 39 28.65 5.86 22.03
N PRO A 40 28.81 6.08 20.72
CA PRO A 40 27.67 6.17 19.85
C PRO A 40 26.99 4.81 19.91
N ASN A 41 25.86 4.72 20.63
CA ASN A 41 24.89 3.65 20.44
C ASN A 41 24.47 3.72 18.96
N THR A 42 25.22 3.04 18.11
CA THR A 42 24.79 2.71 16.77
C THR A 42 23.65 1.75 17.01
N THR A 43 22.42 2.25 16.95
CA THR A 43 21.26 1.38 16.76
C THR A 43 21.52 0.65 15.46
N GLN A 44 22.13 -0.53 15.54
CA GLN A 44 22.27 -1.43 14.41
C GLN A 44 20.85 -1.62 13.88
N LEU A 45 20.62 -1.19 12.64
CA LEU A 45 19.42 -1.57 11.91
C LEU A 45 19.29 -3.08 12.05
N PRO A 46 18.14 -3.62 12.49
CA PRO A 46 18.03 -5.06 12.76
C PRO A 46 18.51 -5.84 11.53
N ASN A 47 19.47 -6.75 11.73
CA ASN A 47 20.03 -7.63 10.68
C ASN A 47 18.99 -8.52 9.99
N ASN A 48 17.71 -8.41 10.38
CA ASN A 48 16.58 -9.17 9.91
C ASN A 48 15.59 -8.30 9.11
N LEU A 49 16.00 -7.12 8.63
CA LEU A 49 15.14 -6.22 7.85
C LEU A 49 15.43 -6.34 6.34
N TYR A 50 14.41 -6.73 5.60
CA TYR A 50 14.42 -6.88 4.16
C TYR A 50 13.59 -5.77 3.51
N SER A 51 13.98 -5.33 2.32
CA SER A 51 13.07 -4.61 1.43
C SER A 51 12.17 -5.62 0.72
N VAL A 52 10.88 -5.29 0.60
CA VAL A 52 9.95 -6.04 -0.24
C VAL A 52 9.34 -5.11 -1.28
N SER A 53 9.19 -5.61 -2.50
CA SER A 53 8.45 -4.93 -3.55
C SER A 53 7.41 -5.85 -4.15
N PHE A 54 6.32 -5.25 -4.60
CA PHE A 54 5.19 -5.90 -5.23
C PHE A 54 4.92 -5.21 -6.56
N LYS A 55 4.67 -5.99 -7.60
CA LYS A 55 4.27 -5.47 -8.91
C LYS A 55 3.25 -6.38 -9.55
N THR A 56 2.15 -5.81 -10.01
CA THR A 56 1.15 -6.57 -10.77
C THR A 56 1.57 -6.71 -12.22
N ILE A 57 1.37 -7.91 -12.77
CA ILE A 57 1.74 -8.26 -14.14
C ILE A 57 0.57 -8.95 -14.86
N GLY A 58 0.75 -9.21 -16.16
CA GLY A 58 -0.18 -10.03 -16.94
C GLY A 58 -1.61 -9.50 -16.96
N THR A 59 -2.56 -10.44 -16.88
CA THR A 59 -4.00 -10.21 -16.79
C THR A 59 -4.52 -10.82 -15.49
N GLY A 60 -5.63 -10.29 -15.00
CA GLY A 60 -6.35 -10.76 -13.83
C GLY A 60 -7.85 -10.81 -14.08
N LYS A 61 -8.58 -11.26 -13.06
CA LYS A 61 -10.03 -11.29 -13.02
C LYS A 61 -10.51 -10.64 -11.74
N LEU A 62 -11.62 -9.94 -11.85
CA LEU A 62 -12.36 -9.42 -10.71
C LEU A 62 -13.79 -9.94 -10.82
N GLY A 63 -14.44 -10.16 -9.69
CA GLY A 63 -15.83 -10.58 -9.64
C GLY A 63 -16.56 -9.89 -8.50
N ILE A 64 -17.85 -9.66 -8.66
CA ILE A 64 -18.72 -9.14 -7.60
C ILE A 64 -20.11 -9.72 -7.77
N SER A 65 -20.70 -10.21 -6.68
CA SER A 65 -22.08 -10.70 -6.66
C SER A 65 -22.35 -11.80 -7.68
N ARG A 66 -23.56 -11.79 -8.25
CA ARG A 66 -24.02 -12.66 -9.33
C ARG A 66 -23.46 -12.30 -10.70
N TYR A 67 -22.70 -11.21 -10.83
CA TYR A 67 -22.10 -10.87 -12.11
C TYR A 67 -21.02 -11.88 -12.49
N PRO A 68 -20.90 -12.22 -13.79
CA PRO A 68 -19.76 -12.97 -14.28
C PRO A 68 -18.46 -12.27 -13.90
N ASP A 69 -17.43 -13.06 -13.67
CA ASP A 69 -16.10 -12.50 -13.47
C ASP A 69 -15.66 -11.77 -14.75
N PHE A 70 -15.01 -10.64 -14.56
CA PHE A 70 -14.64 -9.72 -15.62
C PHE A 70 -13.13 -9.55 -15.70
N GLU A 71 -12.64 -9.33 -16.92
CA GLU A 71 -11.22 -9.16 -17.16
C GLU A 71 -10.76 -7.83 -16.58
N TYR A 72 -9.64 -7.88 -15.89
CA TYR A 72 -8.97 -6.71 -15.35
C TYR A 72 -7.48 -6.82 -15.67
N SER A 73 -6.91 -5.77 -16.24
CA SER A 73 -5.47 -5.63 -16.41
C SER A 73 -4.93 -4.85 -15.22
N PRO A 74 -4.41 -5.52 -14.17
CA PRO A 74 -3.81 -4.83 -13.04
C PRO A 74 -2.46 -4.22 -13.40
N ARG A 75 -1.96 -4.40 -14.63
CA ARG A 75 -0.60 -4.01 -15.06
C ARG A 75 -0.28 -2.55 -14.69
N GLY A 76 0.89 -2.38 -14.08
CA GLY A 76 1.37 -1.08 -13.64
C GLY A 76 1.08 -0.78 -12.17
N GLY A 77 0.29 -1.63 -11.50
CA GLY A 77 0.22 -1.64 -10.05
C GLY A 77 1.54 -2.03 -9.42
N SER A 78 1.86 -1.40 -8.29
CA SER A 78 3.13 -1.56 -7.61
C SER A 78 3.05 -1.14 -6.15
N GLY A 79 3.91 -1.67 -5.30
CA GLY A 79 4.11 -1.19 -3.93
C GLY A 79 5.50 -1.56 -3.44
N ALA A 80 5.97 -0.82 -2.44
CA ALA A 80 7.21 -1.11 -1.73
C ALA A 80 6.94 -1.22 -0.23
N GLY A 81 7.81 -1.91 0.49
CA GLY A 81 7.63 -2.15 1.91
C GLY A 81 8.87 -2.74 2.55
N THR A 82 8.69 -3.19 3.78
CA THR A 82 9.72 -3.92 4.53
C THR A 82 9.21 -5.27 4.97
N ALA A 83 10.09 -6.25 5.05
CA ALA A 83 9.81 -7.54 5.64
C ALA A 83 10.80 -7.86 6.77
N ARG A 84 10.35 -8.67 7.73
CA ARG A 84 11.17 -9.14 8.85
C ARG A 84 11.01 -10.63 9.04
N LYS A 85 12.10 -11.31 9.39
CA LYS A 85 12.00 -12.71 9.86
C LYS A 85 11.09 -12.77 11.08
N ILE A 86 10.25 -13.78 11.13
CA ILE A 86 9.40 -14.03 12.28
C ILE A 86 10.16 -14.95 13.24
N ASP A 87 10.83 -14.37 14.24
CA ASP A 87 11.58 -15.16 15.22
C ASP A 87 10.64 -16.04 16.07
N GLY A 88 11.05 -17.31 16.28
CA GLY A 88 10.68 -18.13 17.44
C GLY A 88 9.22 -18.56 17.61
N ASP A 89 8.77 -19.58 16.87
CA ASP A 89 7.71 -20.47 17.34
C ASP A 89 8.03 -21.92 16.96
N GLN A 90 8.16 -22.80 17.96
CA GLN A 90 8.53 -24.22 17.79
C GLN A 90 7.44 -25.04 17.07
N ASN A 91 6.29 -24.42 16.76
CA ASN A 91 5.16 -25.03 16.05
C ASN A 91 5.01 -24.58 14.58
N ARG A 92 6.00 -23.89 13.98
CA ARG A 92 5.86 -23.34 12.62
C ARG A 92 6.17 -24.34 11.51
N ALA A 93 5.55 -24.06 10.35
CA ALA A 93 5.70 -24.82 9.12
C ALA A 93 7.01 -24.56 8.36
N SER A 94 7.64 -23.38 8.53
CA SER A 94 8.93 -23.04 7.94
C SER A 94 9.72 -22.02 8.77
N GLU A 95 11.05 -22.17 8.80
CA GLU A 95 11.97 -21.25 9.48
C GLU A 95 12.26 -19.97 8.65
N SER A 96 11.78 -19.95 7.41
CA SER A 96 12.04 -18.92 6.39
C SER A 96 10.91 -17.91 6.22
N GLU A 97 9.81 -18.03 6.97
CA GLU A 97 8.67 -17.13 6.89
C GLU A 97 9.02 -15.69 7.29
N LEU A 98 8.62 -14.74 6.44
CA LEU A 98 8.81 -13.32 6.61
C LEU A 98 7.46 -12.63 6.84
N SER A 99 7.39 -11.76 7.84
CA SER A 99 6.29 -10.82 8.02
C SER A 99 6.57 -9.57 7.19
N ALA A 100 5.76 -9.33 6.16
CA ALA A 100 5.87 -8.21 5.23
C ALA A 100 4.82 -7.14 5.53
N CYS A 101 5.23 -5.87 5.48
CA CYS A 101 4.37 -4.71 5.63
C CYS A 101 4.68 -3.73 4.49
N PHE A 102 3.70 -3.49 3.61
CA PHE A 102 3.84 -2.57 2.50
C PHE A 102 3.44 -1.15 2.90
N ASP A 103 4.20 -0.17 2.41
CA ASP A 103 3.85 1.24 2.54
C ASP A 103 2.68 1.55 1.60
N VAL A 104 1.50 1.69 2.17
CA VAL A 104 0.25 2.05 1.49
C VAL A 104 0.38 3.36 0.71
N GLY A 105 1.24 4.29 1.14
CA GLY A 105 1.52 5.54 0.42
C GLY A 105 2.24 5.34 -0.92
N THR A 106 2.94 4.21 -1.08
CA THR A 106 3.60 3.81 -2.34
C THR A 106 2.78 2.79 -3.13
N LEU A 107 1.74 2.22 -2.53
CA LEU A 107 0.92 1.19 -3.15
C LEU A 107 -0.05 1.81 -4.16
N TYR A 108 0.21 1.56 -5.43
CA TYR A 108 -0.64 1.94 -6.54
C TYR A 108 -1.37 0.72 -7.10
N ILE A 109 -2.69 0.84 -7.24
CA ILE A 109 -3.52 -0.15 -7.92
C ILE A 109 -4.27 0.59 -9.04
N PRO A 110 -4.15 0.14 -10.30
CA PRO A 110 -4.83 0.80 -11.40
C PRO A 110 -6.34 0.88 -11.18
N PRO A 111 -6.98 2.01 -11.50
CA PRO A 111 -8.43 2.12 -11.42
C PRO A 111 -9.09 1.22 -12.47
N LEU A 112 -10.33 0.80 -12.21
CA LEU A 112 -11.15 0.11 -13.21
C LEU A 112 -11.74 1.18 -14.14
N THR A 113 -11.39 1.09 -15.42
CA THR A 113 -11.77 2.01 -16.49
C THR A 113 -11.98 1.25 -17.78
N SER A 114 -12.39 1.92 -18.86
CA SER A 114 -12.47 1.33 -20.20
C SER A 114 -11.12 0.78 -20.71
N GLN A 115 -9.99 1.28 -20.19
CA GLN A 115 -8.65 0.83 -20.58
C GLN A 115 -8.18 -0.41 -19.82
N THR A 116 -8.60 -0.54 -18.56
CA THR A 116 -8.10 -1.55 -17.63
C THR A 116 -9.08 -2.70 -17.43
N THR A 117 -10.35 -2.55 -17.82
CA THR A 117 -11.41 -3.52 -17.48
C THR A 117 -12.29 -3.85 -18.67
N LYS A 118 -12.59 -5.14 -18.86
CA LYS A 118 -13.61 -5.61 -19.79
C LYS A 118 -14.68 -6.44 -19.07
N PHE A 119 -15.92 -5.97 -19.14
CA PHE A 119 -17.10 -6.65 -18.63
C PHE A 119 -17.85 -7.29 -19.80
N LEU A 120 -18.05 -8.62 -19.74
CA LEU A 120 -18.65 -9.40 -20.84
C LEU A 120 -17.95 -9.22 -22.20
N GLY A 121 -16.62 -9.06 -22.18
CA GLY A 121 -15.80 -8.86 -23.38
C GLY A 121 -15.77 -7.42 -23.90
N PHE A 122 -16.60 -6.52 -23.37
CA PHE A 122 -16.62 -5.11 -23.74
C PHE A 122 -15.86 -4.26 -22.74
N PRO A 123 -15.13 -3.23 -23.17
CA PRO A 123 -14.57 -2.22 -22.28
C PRO A 123 -15.63 -1.69 -21.32
N LEU A 124 -15.23 -1.42 -20.08
CA LEU A 124 -16.08 -0.74 -19.12
C LEU A 124 -16.64 0.57 -19.73
N PRO A 125 -17.91 0.92 -19.51
CA PRO A 125 -18.48 2.14 -20.08
C PRO A 125 -17.61 3.37 -19.76
N PRO A 126 -17.31 4.25 -20.74
CA PRO A 126 -16.30 5.30 -20.60
C PRO A 126 -16.64 6.37 -19.55
N PHE A 127 -17.90 6.43 -19.13
CA PHE A 127 -18.39 7.32 -18.07
C PHE A 127 -18.35 6.68 -16.69
N LEU A 128 -17.88 5.42 -16.55
CA LEU A 128 -17.77 4.68 -15.30
C LEU A 128 -16.29 4.52 -14.94
N LYS A 129 -15.96 4.86 -13.69
CA LYS A 129 -14.62 4.65 -13.12
C LYS A 129 -14.74 4.17 -11.68
N ILE A 130 -13.90 3.21 -11.32
CA ILE A 130 -13.75 2.76 -9.93
C ILE A 130 -12.30 2.96 -9.52
N ASP A 131 -12.05 3.93 -8.65
CA ASP A 131 -10.74 4.12 -8.04
C ASP A 131 -10.57 3.13 -6.88
N ILE A 132 -9.37 2.57 -6.74
CA ILE A 132 -9.02 1.67 -5.64
C ILE A 132 -8.03 2.41 -4.75
N SER A 133 -8.42 2.65 -3.50
CA SER A 133 -7.59 3.28 -2.48
C SER A 133 -7.25 2.24 -1.41
N PRO A 134 -6.03 1.67 -1.43
CA PRO A 134 -5.60 0.73 -0.39
C PRO A 134 -5.53 1.40 0.98
N GLU A 135 -5.75 0.62 2.03
CA GLU A 135 -5.65 1.02 3.43
C GLU A 135 -4.76 0.07 4.24
N VAL A 136 -4.74 -1.22 3.87
CA VAL A 136 -3.89 -2.25 4.48
C VAL A 136 -3.35 -3.13 3.37
N PHE A 137 -2.04 -3.40 3.41
CA PHE A 137 -1.40 -4.42 2.58
C PHE A 137 -0.19 -5.00 3.32
N GLU A 138 -0.39 -6.10 4.03
CA GLU A 138 0.62 -6.72 4.88
C GLU A 138 0.29 -8.19 5.13
N GLY A 139 1.26 -8.99 5.59
CA GLY A 139 1.01 -10.39 5.89
C GLY A 139 2.30 -11.21 5.88
N THR A 140 2.23 -12.45 5.40
CA THR A 140 3.37 -13.38 5.38
C THR A 140 3.79 -13.76 3.96
N ILE A 141 5.10 -13.93 3.82
CA ILE A 141 5.76 -14.43 2.62
C ILE A 141 6.73 -15.51 3.08
N ASP A 142 6.58 -16.71 2.55
CA ASP A 142 7.54 -17.80 2.71
C ASP A 142 8.30 -17.96 1.37
N PRO A 143 9.55 -17.47 1.29
CA PRO A 143 10.34 -17.53 0.06
C PRO A 143 10.75 -18.96 -0.34
N GLU A 144 10.80 -19.91 0.60
CA GLU A 144 11.20 -21.28 0.31
C GLU A 144 10.03 -22.09 -0.25
N SER A 145 8.86 -22.00 0.39
CA SER A 145 7.68 -22.73 -0.07
C SER A 145 6.93 -22.01 -1.19
N GLY A 146 7.18 -20.71 -1.38
CA GLY A 146 6.49 -19.81 -2.29
C GLY A 146 5.10 -19.40 -1.80
N LYS A 147 4.72 -19.75 -0.58
CA LYS A 147 3.42 -19.39 -0.01
C LYS A 147 3.39 -17.91 0.36
N VAL A 148 2.32 -17.22 -0.03
CA VAL A 148 2.08 -15.82 0.32
C VAL A 148 0.65 -15.66 0.82
N GLU A 149 0.49 -14.93 1.92
CA GLU A 149 -0.81 -14.55 2.49
C GLU A 149 -0.76 -13.07 2.90
N LEU A 150 -1.42 -12.20 2.12
CA LEU A 150 -1.43 -10.76 2.36
C LEU A 150 -2.84 -10.29 2.68
N GLU A 151 -3.06 -9.79 3.88
CA GLU A 151 -4.23 -9.01 4.21
C GLU A 151 -4.29 -7.78 3.31
N PHE A 152 -5.43 -7.59 2.67
CA PHE A 152 -5.69 -6.48 1.79
C PHE A 152 -7.01 -5.83 2.17
N THR A 153 -6.94 -4.56 2.57
CA THR A 153 -8.11 -3.71 2.76
C THR A 153 -8.02 -2.53 1.81
N ALA A 154 -9.10 -2.26 1.07
CA ALA A 154 -9.18 -1.11 0.20
C ALA A 154 -10.60 -0.57 0.05
N LYS A 155 -10.67 0.72 -0.26
CA LYS A 155 -11.89 1.42 -0.66
C LYS A 155 -12.00 1.43 -2.18
N PHE A 156 -13.14 0.95 -2.68
CA PHE A 156 -13.49 1.00 -4.09
C PHE A 156 -14.48 2.14 -4.30
N CYS A 157 -13.99 3.24 -4.87
CA CYS A 157 -14.72 4.49 -5.05
C CYS A 157 -15.35 4.54 -6.44
N PHE A 158 -16.65 4.27 -6.51
CA PHE A 158 -17.40 4.24 -7.76
C PHE A 158 -17.84 5.64 -8.19
N THR A 159 -17.58 5.98 -9.45
CA THR A 159 -18.05 7.22 -10.09
C THR A 159 -18.68 6.91 -11.45
N ALA A 160 -19.79 7.58 -11.77
CA ALA A 160 -20.47 7.43 -13.05
C ALA A 160 -20.96 8.77 -13.62
N GLY A 161 -21.26 8.79 -14.93
CA GLY A 161 -21.88 9.94 -15.60
C GLY A 161 -20.96 11.16 -15.67
N VAL A 162 -19.69 10.97 -16.08
CA VAL A 162 -18.67 12.04 -16.11
C VAL A 162 -18.44 12.66 -14.73
N GLY A 163 -18.64 11.88 -13.66
CA GLY A 163 -18.41 12.29 -12.28
C GLY A 163 -19.61 12.95 -11.58
N LEU A 164 -20.79 12.99 -12.23
CA LEU A 164 -22.03 13.49 -11.63
C LEU A 164 -22.54 12.59 -10.51
N TYR A 165 -22.33 11.28 -10.63
CA TYR A 165 -22.68 10.31 -9.60
C TYR A 165 -21.41 9.80 -8.92
N ARG A 166 -21.42 9.83 -7.57
CA ARG A 166 -20.38 9.27 -6.73
C ARG A 166 -21.05 8.48 -5.62
N ALA A 167 -20.82 7.17 -5.61
CA ALA A 167 -21.32 6.32 -4.54
C ALA A 167 -20.43 6.43 -3.29
N PRO A 168 -20.94 6.07 -2.10
CA PRO A 168 -20.10 5.72 -0.97
C PRO A 168 -19.10 4.62 -1.35
N ALA A 169 -17.89 4.69 -0.79
CA ALA A 169 -16.85 3.71 -1.08
C ALA A 169 -17.25 2.32 -0.57
N LEU A 170 -17.05 1.30 -1.40
CA LEU A 170 -17.19 -0.09 -0.98
C LEU A 170 -15.89 -0.52 -0.31
N VAL A 171 -15.95 -0.88 0.97
CA VAL A 171 -14.79 -1.39 1.70
C VAL A 171 -14.68 -2.89 1.46
N VAL A 172 -13.56 -3.32 0.88
CA VAL A 172 -13.24 -4.72 0.65
C VAL A 172 -12.13 -5.11 1.61
N LYS A 173 -12.35 -6.19 2.37
CA LYS A 173 -11.36 -6.81 3.26
C LYS A 173 -11.18 -8.26 2.87
N THR A 174 -9.98 -8.65 2.46
CA THR A 174 -9.67 -10.02 2.02
C THR A 174 -8.25 -10.41 2.42
N VAL A 175 -7.95 -11.70 2.28
CA VAL A 175 -6.57 -12.20 2.24
C VAL A 175 -6.29 -12.59 0.79
N LEU A 176 -5.33 -11.91 0.17
CA LEU A 176 -4.75 -12.28 -1.11
C LEU A 176 -3.72 -13.39 -0.87
N THR A 177 -4.02 -14.59 -1.36
CA THR A 177 -3.22 -15.79 -1.12
C THR A 177 -2.78 -16.48 -2.39
N THR A 178 -1.63 -17.16 -2.36
CA THR A 178 -1.20 -18.09 -3.41
C THR A 178 -1.87 -19.46 -3.31
N GLU A 179 -2.66 -19.69 -2.26
CA GLU A 179 -3.42 -20.93 -2.05
C GLU A 179 -4.85 -20.80 -2.59
N GLU A 180 -5.75 -21.68 -2.17
CA GLU A 180 -7.17 -21.55 -2.48
C GLU A 180 -7.85 -20.51 -1.58
N SER A 181 -8.73 -19.70 -2.18
CA SER A 181 -9.62 -18.80 -1.47
C SER A 181 -11.06 -19.13 -1.87
N ILE A 182 -11.89 -19.50 -0.88
CA ILE A 182 -13.23 -20.06 -1.09
C ILE A 182 -14.25 -19.26 -0.29
N GLY A 183 -15.24 -18.71 -0.98
CA GLY A 183 -16.48 -18.19 -0.39
C GLY A 183 -17.67 -19.11 -0.67
N GLU A 184 -18.87 -18.62 -0.36
CA GLU A 184 -20.14 -19.32 -0.56
C GLU A 184 -20.45 -19.57 -2.05
N ARG A 185 -20.11 -18.61 -2.92
CA ARG A 185 -20.44 -18.61 -4.35
C ARG A 185 -19.22 -18.40 -5.24
N LYS A 186 -18.21 -17.69 -4.77
CA LYS A 186 -16.97 -17.41 -5.51
C LYS A 186 -15.80 -18.20 -4.94
N LYS A 187 -14.87 -18.59 -5.81
CA LYS A 187 -13.62 -19.25 -5.44
C LYS A 187 -12.50 -18.90 -6.40
N GLY A 188 -11.28 -18.90 -5.90
CA GLY A 188 -10.06 -18.75 -6.69
C GLY A 188 -8.99 -19.72 -6.20
N ARG A 189 -8.05 -20.05 -7.08
CA ARG A 189 -6.86 -20.82 -6.73
C ARG A 189 -5.64 -20.04 -7.20
N GLY A 190 -4.79 -19.67 -6.27
CA GLY A 190 -3.53 -19.01 -6.55
C GLY A 190 -2.47 -19.97 -7.07
N GLU A 191 -1.30 -19.41 -7.32
CA GLU A 191 -0.10 -20.12 -7.74
C GLU A 191 1.06 -19.57 -6.91
N ARG A 192 1.77 -20.47 -6.22
CA ARG A 192 2.88 -20.12 -5.35
C ARG A 192 3.97 -19.37 -6.10
N MET A 193 4.66 -18.53 -5.35
CA MET A 193 5.79 -17.74 -5.81
C MET A 193 6.92 -18.66 -6.31
N ASP A 194 7.38 -18.41 -7.53
CA ASP A 194 8.54 -19.09 -8.12
C ASP A 194 9.86 -18.41 -7.74
N GLY A 195 10.98 -18.95 -8.24
CA GLY A 195 12.31 -18.40 -7.97
C GLY A 195 12.56 -17.00 -8.56
N GLU A 196 11.72 -16.52 -9.46
CA GLU A 196 11.75 -15.13 -9.97
C GLU A 196 10.79 -14.21 -9.20
N GLY A 197 10.08 -14.73 -8.20
CA GLY A 197 9.09 -13.98 -7.43
C GLY A 197 7.72 -13.92 -8.10
N LYS A 198 7.50 -14.58 -9.25
CA LYS A 198 6.20 -14.56 -9.93
C LYS A 198 5.23 -15.46 -9.19
N CYS A 199 4.03 -14.95 -8.95
CA CYS A 199 2.96 -15.68 -8.29
C CYS A 199 1.59 -15.26 -8.84
N ARG A 200 0.56 -16.03 -8.47
CA ARG A 200 -0.83 -15.64 -8.68
C ARG A 200 -1.54 -15.57 -7.34
N LEU A 201 -2.06 -14.39 -7.03
CA LEU A 201 -2.77 -14.11 -5.80
C LEU A 201 -4.27 -14.12 -6.05
N VAL A 202 -5.01 -14.82 -5.21
CA VAL A 202 -6.47 -14.87 -5.22
C VAL A 202 -7.02 -14.47 -3.86
N GLY A 203 -8.16 -13.80 -3.84
CA GLY A 203 -8.86 -13.46 -2.61
C GLY A 203 -10.36 -13.38 -2.84
N VAL A 204 -11.13 -14.03 -1.98
CA VAL A 204 -12.58 -13.88 -1.90
C VAL A 204 -12.91 -13.04 -0.67
N ALA A 205 -13.88 -12.14 -0.80
CA ALA A 205 -14.34 -11.31 0.30
C ALA A 205 -15.82 -11.04 0.22
N LYS A 206 -16.40 -10.68 1.37
CA LYS A 206 -17.77 -10.18 1.44
C LYS A 206 -17.74 -8.66 1.51
N VAL A 207 -18.56 -8.03 0.68
CA VAL A 207 -18.76 -6.59 0.62
C VAL A 207 -20.13 -6.31 1.22
N GLU A 208 -20.14 -5.50 2.28
CA GLU A 208 -21.37 -5.11 2.97
C GLU A 208 -22.16 -4.05 2.19
N THR A 209 -23.41 -3.83 2.58
CA THR A 209 -24.22 -2.74 2.04
C THR A 209 -23.65 -1.38 2.41
N VAL A 210 -23.96 -0.39 1.58
CA VAL A 210 -23.60 1.01 1.81
C VAL A 210 -24.84 1.90 1.87
N ASP A 211 -24.69 3.15 2.29
CA ASP A 211 -25.76 4.15 2.30
C ASP A 211 -26.06 4.67 0.87
N ASP A 212 -26.40 3.74 -0.03
CA ASP A 212 -26.80 4.01 -1.41
C ASP A 212 -27.65 2.86 -1.94
N TRP A 213 -28.95 3.12 -2.09
CA TRP A 213 -29.92 2.13 -2.57
C TRP A 213 -29.63 1.65 -3.99
N PHE A 214 -29.16 2.54 -4.87
CA PHE A 214 -28.82 2.18 -6.24
C PHE A 214 -27.64 1.22 -6.24
N MET A 215 -26.56 1.49 -5.50
CA MET A 215 -25.41 0.57 -5.41
C MET A 215 -25.79 -0.78 -4.81
N ASN A 216 -26.55 -0.77 -3.72
CA ASN A 216 -26.98 -2.00 -3.07
C ASN A 216 -27.81 -2.86 -4.04
N THR A 217 -28.68 -2.24 -4.84
CA THR A 217 -29.50 -2.96 -5.81
C THR A 217 -28.67 -3.41 -7.01
N PHE A 218 -27.88 -2.50 -7.60
CA PHE A 218 -27.05 -2.74 -8.78
C PHE A 218 -26.07 -3.88 -8.52
N LEU A 219 -25.28 -3.81 -7.45
CA LEU A 219 -24.34 -4.87 -7.07
C LEU A 219 -25.00 -6.01 -6.28
N SER A 220 -26.28 -5.90 -5.94
CA SER A 220 -26.99 -6.86 -5.09
C SER A 220 -26.24 -7.11 -3.76
N LEU A 221 -25.86 -6.03 -3.07
CA LEU A 221 -25.16 -6.06 -1.78
C LEU A 221 -26.10 -6.49 -0.63
N PRO A 222 -25.59 -7.18 0.40
CA PRO A 222 -24.20 -7.61 0.56
C PRO A 222 -23.85 -8.73 -0.42
N ALA A 223 -22.62 -8.74 -0.91
CA ALA A 223 -22.22 -9.66 -1.98
C ALA A 223 -20.77 -10.13 -1.84
N GLU A 224 -20.48 -11.30 -2.40
CA GLU A 224 -19.11 -11.78 -2.50
C GLU A 224 -18.38 -11.16 -3.70
N CYS A 225 -17.12 -10.79 -3.51
CA CYS A 225 -16.21 -10.43 -4.58
C CYS A 225 -15.03 -11.41 -4.68
N LEU A 226 -14.46 -11.50 -5.88
CA LEU A 226 -13.24 -12.24 -6.17
C LEU A 226 -12.21 -11.27 -6.71
N ALA A 227 -10.98 -11.39 -6.23
CA ALA A 227 -9.78 -10.86 -6.85
C ALA A 227 -8.89 -12.02 -7.29
N ASP A 228 -8.36 -11.94 -8.50
CA ASP A 228 -7.44 -12.91 -9.09
C ASP A 228 -6.44 -12.13 -9.94
N LEU A 229 -5.18 -12.08 -9.51
CA LEU A 229 -4.16 -11.26 -10.14
C LEU A 229 -2.80 -11.96 -10.16
N GLN A 230 -2.06 -11.75 -11.24
CA GLN A 230 -0.67 -12.15 -11.34
C GLN A 230 0.23 -11.02 -10.80
N ALA A 231 1.24 -11.40 -10.03
CA ALA A 231 2.18 -10.45 -9.44
C ALA A 231 3.60 -10.99 -9.47
N VAL A 232 4.54 -10.08 -9.25
CA VAL A 232 5.92 -10.37 -8.89
C VAL A 232 6.16 -9.77 -7.51
N ILE A 233 6.62 -10.59 -6.59
CA ILE A 233 7.05 -10.19 -5.26
C ILE A 233 8.55 -10.41 -5.18
N SER A 234 9.30 -9.38 -4.81
CA SER A 234 10.75 -9.47 -4.66
C SER A 234 11.14 -9.07 -3.25
N VAL A 235 11.91 -9.93 -2.60
CA VAL A 235 12.52 -9.69 -1.28
C VAL A 235 14.01 -9.48 -1.49
N SER A 236 14.58 -8.46 -0.86
CA SER A 236 16.00 -8.13 -0.98
C SER A 236 16.56 -7.64 0.35
N ASP A 237 17.79 -8.04 0.65
CA ASP A 237 18.47 -7.66 1.88
C ASP A 237 18.88 -6.19 1.82
N ASN A 238 18.60 -5.42 2.87
CA ASN A 238 18.98 -4.00 2.95
C ASN A 238 20.49 -3.77 3.22
N GLN A 239 21.34 -4.78 3.01
CA GLN A 239 22.77 -4.74 3.36
C GLN A 239 23.73 -4.74 2.15
N SER A 240 23.24 -4.49 0.92
CA SER A 240 24.11 -4.35 -0.26
C SER A 240 24.83 -3.02 -0.35
#